data_AF-A0A537M312-F1
#
_entry.id   AF-A0A537M312-F1
#
_cell.length_a   1.000
_cell.length_b   1.000
_cell.length_c   1.000
_cell.angle_alpha   90.00
_cell.angle_beta   90.00
_cell.angle_gamma   90.00
#
_symmetry.space_group_name_H-M   'P 1'
#
loop_
_entity.id
_entity.type
_entity.pdbx_description
1 polymer ?
#
loop_
_entity_poly.entity_id
_entity_poly.type
_entity_poly.pdbx_seq_one_letter_code
_entity_poly.pdbx_strand_id
1 'polypeptide(L)'
;MEAPSHPAFGPMPSDLPKWQNIFLVGLLLWILSVVVTGATGNVNMVPTVVLLGSFLVPVTAVVWYLDHYESPELTLRLVVYTFIVGGVLGTLAASVLESWLRTESFLGYAGVGLIEEFAKLAALMFVARRLPYHSVRDGIVLGATVGFGFGALESSGYALTSLITIRGPEVSLSLGNLVFTELLRG
;
A
#
# COMPACT_ATOMS: atom_id res chain seq x y z
N MET A 1 -4.45 23.75 -36.83
CA MET A 1 -4.49 23.68 -35.36
C MET A 1 -3.89 22.34 -34.99
N GLU A 2 -2.59 22.30 -34.70
CA GLU A 2 -1.94 21.10 -34.15
C GLU A 2 -2.46 20.89 -32.73
N ALA A 3 -2.91 19.66 -32.44
CA ALA A 3 -3.18 19.24 -31.08
C ALA A 3 -1.88 19.34 -30.27
N PRO A 4 -1.90 19.86 -29.04
CA PRO A 4 -0.70 19.94 -28.23
C PRO A 4 -0.11 18.54 -28.04
N SER A 5 1.16 18.37 -28.41
CA SER A 5 1.95 17.18 -28.10
C SER A 5 2.06 17.06 -26.59
N HIS A 6 1.50 16.02 -26.00
CA HIS A 6 1.75 15.67 -24.59
C HIS A 6 3.18 15.13 -24.46
N PRO A 7 4.01 15.73 -23.60
CA PRO A 7 4.84 14.87 -22.76
C PRO A 7 4.76 15.36 -21.31
N ALA A 8 4.07 14.61 -20.47
CA ALA A 8 4.32 14.68 -19.02
C ALA A 8 4.99 13.40 -18.52
N PHE A 9 4.75 12.27 -19.20
CA PHE A 9 5.23 10.98 -18.78
C PHE A 9 5.48 10.13 -20.03
N GLY A 10 6.70 9.60 -20.18
CA GLY A 10 7.05 8.73 -21.30
C GLY A 10 6.25 7.41 -21.27
N PRO A 11 6.26 6.66 -22.38
CA PRO A 11 5.63 5.34 -22.42
C PRO A 11 6.19 4.43 -21.32
N MET A 12 5.38 3.47 -20.87
CA MET A 12 5.81 2.47 -19.90
C MET A 12 7.09 1.77 -20.39
N PRO A 13 8.16 1.75 -19.59
CA PRO A 13 9.39 1.03 -19.96
C PRO A 13 9.08 -0.46 -20.15
N SER A 14 9.49 -1.03 -21.27
CA SER A 14 9.27 -2.45 -21.61
C SER A 14 10.17 -3.42 -20.84
N ASP A 15 11.03 -2.91 -19.97
CA ASP A 15 12.08 -3.60 -19.21
C ASP A 15 11.73 -3.77 -17.72
N LEU A 16 10.51 -3.42 -17.29
CA LEU A 16 10.09 -3.68 -15.92
C LEU A 16 10.08 -5.19 -15.64
N PRO A 17 10.57 -5.63 -14.45
CA PRO A 17 10.48 -7.03 -14.06
C PRO A 17 9.01 -7.46 -14.01
N LYS A 18 8.70 -8.61 -14.61
CA LYS A 18 7.37 -9.21 -14.54
C LYS A 18 6.90 -9.33 -13.09
N TRP A 19 5.60 -9.19 -12.86
CA TRP A 19 4.98 -9.30 -11.52
C TRP A 19 5.43 -10.56 -10.75
N GLN A 20 5.61 -11.69 -11.44
CA GLN A 20 6.07 -12.96 -10.86
C GLN A 20 7.45 -12.82 -10.22
N ASN A 21 8.37 -12.12 -10.90
CA ASN A 21 9.73 -11.92 -10.41
C ASN A 21 9.72 -10.98 -9.20
N ILE A 22 8.91 -9.93 -9.22
CA ILE A 22 8.73 -9.02 -8.10
C ILE A 22 8.23 -9.78 -6.88
N PHE A 23 7.19 -10.61 -7.06
CA PHE A 23 6.64 -11.41 -5.98
C PHE A 23 7.65 -12.42 -5.42
N LEU A 24 8.27 -13.23 -6.28
CA LEU A 24 9.17 -14.30 -5.85
C LEU A 24 10.45 -13.77 -5.20
N VAL A 25 11.07 -12.74 -5.80
CA VAL A 25 12.27 -12.11 -5.24
C VAL A 25 11.92 -11.36 -3.96
N GLY A 26 10.81 -10.62 -3.94
CA GLY A 26 10.35 -9.92 -2.75
C GLY A 26 10.01 -10.87 -1.60
N LEU A 27 9.35 -12.00 -1.88
CA LEU A 27 9.06 -13.04 -0.90
C LEU A 27 10.34 -13.66 -0.34
N LEU A 28 11.30 -13.98 -1.21
CA LEU A 28 12.60 -14.48 -0.78
C LEU A 28 13.33 -13.47 0.13
N LEU A 29 13.36 -12.19 -0.26
CA LEU A 29 13.98 -11.13 0.54
C LEU A 29 13.26 -10.93 1.88
N TRP A 30 11.93 -11.02 1.91
CA TRP A 30 11.16 -10.95 3.14
C TRP A 30 11.50 -12.12 4.07
N ILE A 31 11.50 -13.37 3.57
CA ILE A 31 11.90 -14.55 4.35
C ILE A 31 13.32 -14.38 4.91
N LEU A 32 14.27 -13.94 4.07
CA LEU A 32 15.64 -13.69 4.51
C LEU A 32 15.69 -12.60 5.59
N SER A 33 14.91 -11.53 5.46
CA SER A 33 14.86 -10.47 6.46
C SER A 33 14.33 -10.97 7.81
N VAL A 34 13.30 -11.82 7.81
CA VAL A 34 12.76 -12.45 9.03
C VAL A 34 13.80 -13.35 9.68
N VAL A 35 14.44 -14.23 8.89
CA VAL A 35 15.47 -15.16 9.38
C VAL A 35 16.66 -14.42 9.98
N VAL A 36 17.18 -13.40 9.28
CA VAL A 36 18.31 -12.60 9.77
C VAL A 36 17.93 -11.84 11.04
N THR A 37 16.73 -11.26 11.10
CA THR A 37 16.25 -10.56 12.30
C THR A 37 16.18 -11.51 13.49
N GLY A 38 15.60 -12.69 13.31
CA GLY A 38 15.48 -13.71 14.37
C GLY A 38 16.82 -14.29 14.81
N ALA A 39 17.74 -14.56 13.87
CA ALA A 39 19.04 -15.16 14.16
C ALA A 39 20.02 -14.18 14.81
N THR A 40 19.97 -12.90 14.45
CA THR A 40 20.93 -11.89 14.93
C THR A 40 20.40 -11.06 16.11
N GLY A 41 19.08 -11.02 16.31
CA GLY A 41 18.45 -10.08 17.24
C GLY A 41 18.60 -8.61 16.81
N ASN A 42 19.00 -8.35 15.56
CA ASN A 42 19.23 -6.99 15.06
C ASN A 42 17.90 -6.27 14.80
N VAL A 43 17.45 -5.47 15.77
CA VAL A 43 16.22 -4.68 15.70
C VAL A 43 16.19 -3.69 14.53
N ASN A 44 17.35 -3.31 13.97
CA ASN A 44 17.40 -2.44 12.78
C ASN A 44 16.83 -3.11 11.52
N MET A 45 16.64 -4.43 11.53
CA MET A 45 16.00 -5.16 10.45
C MET A 45 14.47 -5.16 10.53
N VAL A 46 13.88 -4.78 11.66
CA VAL A 46 12.42 -4.72 11.84
C VAL A 46 11.74 -3.85 10.79
N PRO A 47 12.19 -2.61 10.49
CA PRO A 47 11.59 -1.82 9.42
C PRO A 47 11.65 -2.50 8.06
N THR A 48 12.72 -3.25 7.79
CA THR A 48 12.86 -4.00 6.53
C THR A 48 11.83 -5.14 6.45
N VAL A 49 11.62 -5.88 7.54
CA VAL A 49 10.59 -6.93 7.60
C VAL A 49 9.21 -6.32 7.36
N VAL A 50 8.87 -5.28 8.14
CA VAL A 50 7.57 -4.58 8.07
C VAL A 50 7.26 -4.04 6.67
N LEU A 51 8.24 -3.36 6.06
CA LEU A 51 8.04 -2.77 4.73
C LEU A 51 7.94 -3.84 3.65
N LEU A 52 8.76 -4.89 3.70
CA LEU A 52 8.68 -5.96 2.71
C LEU A 52 7.38 -6.75 2.84
N GLY A 53 6.96 -7.14 4.04
CA GLY A 53 5.75 -7.93 4.23
C GLY A 53 4.48 -7.13 3.90
N SER A 54 4.44 -5.86 4.29
CA SER A 54 3.25 -5.03 4.06
C SER A 54 3.09 -4.51 2.64
N PHE A 55 4.18 -4.35 1.86
CA PHE A 55 4.12 -3.79 0.51
C PHE A 55 4.25 -4.83 -0.61
N LEU A 56 4.70 -6.06 -0.33
CA LEU A 56 4.98 -7.05 -1.37
C LEU A 56 3.78 -7.33 -2.28
N VAL A 57 2.64 -7.72 -1.71
CA VAL A 57 1.43 -8.02 -2.49
C VAL A 57 0.82 -6.77 -3.11
N PRO A 58 0.65 -5.64 -2.39
CA PRO A 58 0.20 -4.38 -3.00
C PRO A 58 1.00 -3.95 -4.23
N VAL A 59 2.33 -3.97 -4.13
CA VAL A 59 3.21 -3.61 -5.26
C VAL A 59 3.12 -4.64 -6.37
N THR A 60 3.10 -5.93 -6.04
CA THR A 60 2.95 -7.01 -7.02
C THR A 60 1.63 -6.89 -7.78
N ALA A 61 0.52 -6.58 -7.11
CA ALA A 61 -0.79 -6.45 -7.72
C ALA A 61 -0.86 -5.24 -8.68
N VAL A 62 -0.23 -4.12 -8.30
CA VAL A 62 -0.09 -2.96 -9.19
C VAL A 62 0.71 -3.31 -10.43
N VAL A 63 1.86 -3.99 -10.30
CA VAL A 63 2.66 -4.39 -11.46
C VAL A 63 1.94 -5.45 -12.29
N TRP A 64 1.24 -6.39 -11.66
CA TRP A 64 0.40 -7.36 -12.37
C TRP A 64 -0.62 -6.63 -13.25
N TYR A 65 -1.26 -5.58 -12.74
CA TYR A 65 -2.18 -4.80 -13.55
C TYR A 65 -1.48 -4.15 -14.76
N LEU A 66 -0.32 -3.54 -14.53
CA LEU A 66 0.47 -2.90 -15.58
C LEU A 66 0.95 -3.89 -16.66
N ASP A 67 1.23 -5.13 -16.28
CA ASP A 67 1.63 -6.20 -17.21
C ASP A 67 0.46 -6.67 -18.11
N HIS A 68 -0.80 -6.54 -17.66
CA HIS A 68 -1.97 -7.09 -18.35
C HIS A 68 -2.83 -6.03 -19.05
N TYR A 69 -2.60 -4.75 -18.76
CA TYR A 69 -3.43 -3.66 -19.25
C TYR A 69 -2.60 -2.44 -19.65
N GLU A 70 -2.59 -2.17 -20.95
CA GLU A 70 -1.98 -0.97 -21.51
C GLU A 70 -3.00 0.17 -21.59
N SER A 71 -2.63 1.33 -21.06
CA SER A 71 -3.41 2.58 -21.16
C SER A 71 -2.44 3.73 -21.47
N PRO A 72 -2.69 4.54 -22.52
CA PRO A 72 -1.87 5.70 -22.84
C PRO A 72 -1.79 6.74 -21.70
N GLU A 73 -2.83 6.81 -20.88
CA GLU A 73 -2.98 7.76 -19.78
C GLU A 73 -2.25 7.31 -18.50
N LEU A 74 -2.09 5.99 -18.32
CA LEU A 74 -1.49 5.39 -17.13
C LEU A 74 0.01 5.18 -17.31
N THR A 75 0.77 6.14 -16.79
CA THR A 75 2.23 6.04 -16.79
C THR A 75 2.76 5.54 -15.46
N LEU A 76 3.95 4.91 -15.46
CA LEU A 76 4.59 4.43 -14.23
C LEU A 76 4.67 5.52 -13.16
N ARG A 77 5.03 6.74 -13.57
CA ARG A 77 5.16 7.87 -12.66
C ARG A 77 3.81 8.24 -12.04
N LEU A 78 2.73 8.23 -12.82
CA LEU A 78 1.39 8.48 -12.29
C LEU A 78 0.96 7.37 -11.32
N VAL A 79 1.21 6.11 -11.64
CA VAL A 79 0.81 4.97 -10.82
C VAL A 79 1.58 4.98 -9.50
N VAL A 80 2.90 5.16 -9.54
CA VAL A 80 3.73 5.31 -8.33
C VAL A 80 3.31 6.52 -7.50
N TYR A 81 3.03 7.66 -8.15
CA TYR A 81 2.52 8.85 -7.46
C TYR A 81 1.17 8.57 -6.79
N THR A 82 0.26 7.90 -7.48
CA THR A 82 -1.07 7.53 -6.96
C THR A 82 -0.96 6.58 -5.78
N PHE A 83 -0.06 5.59 -5.87
CA PHE A 83 0.17 4.62 -4.80
C PHE A 83 0.68 5.30 -3.53
N ILE A 84 1.72 6.13 -3.67
CA ILE A 84 2.35 6.79 -2.51
C ILE A 84 1.47 7.92 -2.00
N VAL A 85 1.17 8.92 -2.84
CA VAL A 85 0.45 10.13 -2.40
C VAL A 85 -1.00 9.81 -2.09
N GLY A 86 -1.66 9.01 -2.91
CA GLY A 86 -3.04 8.60 -2.66
C GLY A 86 -3.14 7.71 -1.41
N GLY A 87 -2.25 6.74 -1.25
CA GLY A 87 -2.18 5.90 -0.05
C GLY A 87 -1.98 6.73 1.21
N VAL A 88 -0.94 7.59 1.24
CA VAL A 88 -0.65 8.44 2.41
C VAL A 88 -1.79 9.40 2.72
N LEU A 89 -2.34 10.09 1.71
CA LEU A 89 -3.47 11.00 1.93
C LEU A 89 -4.70 10.27 2.44
N GLY A 90 -4.98 9.07 1.91
CA GLY A 90 -6.08 8.22 2.36
C GLY A 90 -5.89 7.83 3.82
N THR A 91 -4.71 7.31 4.20
CA THR A 91 -4.41 6.89 5.58
C THR A 91 -4.50 8.06 6.55
N LEU A 92 -3.97 9.24 6.20
CA LEU A 92 -4.05 10.44 7.03
C LEU A 92 -5.50 10.90 7.21
N ALA A 93 -6.27 10.98 6.11
CA ALA A 93 -7.66 11.40 6.16
C ALA A 93 -8.52 10.43 6.97
N ALA A 94 -8.36 9.11 6.77
CA ALA A 94 -9.04 8.08 7.53
C ALA A 94 -8.71 8.19 9.03
N SER A 95 -7.43 8.32 9.39
CA SER A 95 -6.99 8.48 10.78
C SER A 95 -7.64 9.68 11.48
N VAL A 96 -7.76 10.83 10.79
CA VAL A 96 -8.43 12.01 11.36
C VAL A 96 -9.94 11.77 11.51
N LEU A 97 -10.59 11.20 10.50
CA LEU A 97 -12.04 10.98 10.51
C LEU A 97 -12.47 9.91 11.53
N GLU A 98 -11.69 8.84 11.67
CA GLU A 98 -11.93 7.76 12.63
C GLU A 98 -11.77 8.21 14.08
N SER A 99 -10.96 9.24 14.36
CA SER A 99 -10.76 9.75 15.73
C SER A 99 -12.04 10.25 16.41
N TRP A 100 -13.08 10.54 15.62
CA TRP A 100 -14.39 11.00 16.08
C TRP A 100 -15.38 9.84 16.29
N LEU A 101 -15.03 8.63 15.90
CA LEU A 101 -15.90 7.47 15.91
C LEU A 101 -15.69 6.62 17.18
N ARG A 102 -16.79 6.12 17.76
CA ARG A 102 -16.74 5.17 18.87
C ARG A 102 -16.86 3.74 18.36
N THR A 103 -15.78 2.98 18.45
CA THR A 103 -15.66 1.65 17.85
C THR A 103 -15.98 0.52 18.82
N GLU A 104 -17.13 0.59 19.50
CA GLU A 104 -17.56 -0.45 20.48
C GLU A 104 -18.74 -1.30 20.00
N SER A 105 -19.21 -1.09 18.78
CA SER A 105 -20.33 -1.83 18.20
C SER A 105 -20.02 -2.24 16.76
N PHE A 106 -20.74 -3.24 16.26
CA PHE A 106 -20.68 -3.64 14.85
C PHE A 106 -20.90 -2.45 13.90
N LEU A 107 -21.82 -1.54 14.25
CA LEU A 107 -22.05 -0.31 13.49
C LEU A 107 -20.84 0.62 13.50
N GLY A 108 -20.06 0.65 14.58
CA GLY A 108 -18.79 1.37 14.65
C GLY A 108 -17.77 0.83 13.65
N TYR A 109 -17.57 -0.49 13.60
CA TYR A 109 -16.66 -1.11 12.62
C TYR A 109 -17.12 -0.92 11.17
N ALA A 110 -18.41 -1.01 10.90
CA ALA A 110 -18.95 -0.67 9.58
C ALA A 110 -18.69 0.81 9.22
N GLY A 111 -18.79 1.72 10.21
CA GLY A 111 -18.47 3.13 10.06
C GLY A 111 -16.99 3.38 9.71
N VAL A 112 -16.06 2.65 10.33
CA VAL A 112 -14.63 2.70 9.99
C VAL A 112 -14.43 2.35 8.52
N GLY A 113 -14.95 1.20 8.08
CA GLY A 113 -14.82 0.79 6.67
C GLY A 113 -15.38 1.82 5.68
N LEU A 114 -16.52 2.45 6.00
CA LEU A 114 -17.07 3.53 5.17
C LEU A 114 -16.19 4.77 5.14
N ILE A 115 -15.59 5.15 6.28
CA ILE A 115 -14.65 6.27 6.38
C ILE A 115 -13.41 6.00 5.55
N GLU A 116 -12.85 4.79 5.63
CA GLU A 116 -11.68 4.42 4.83
C GLU A 116 -11.95 4.49 3.33
N GLU A 117 -13.07 3.93 2.87
CA GLU A 117 -13.44 3.97 1.45
C GLU A 117 -13.70 5.41 0.98
N PHE A 118 -14.33 6.24 1.82
CA PHE A 118 -14.50 7.66 1.54
C PHE A 118 -13.14 8.39 1.45
N ALA A 119 -12.21 8.11 2.36
CA ALA A 119 -10.88 8.70 2.36
C ALA A 119 -10.07 8.30 1.12
N LYS A 120 -10.12 7.02 0.72
CA LYS A 120 -9.50 6.51 -0.51
C LYS A 120 -10.09 7.19 -1.75
N LEU A 121 -11.42 7.34 -1.81
CA LEU A 121 -12.10 8.03 -2.90
C LEU A 121 -11.69 9.51 -2.98
N ALA A 122 -11.62 10.21 -1.84
CA ALA A 122 -11.18 11.60 -1.78
C ALA A 122 -9.73 11.75 -2.25
N ALA A 123 -8.84 10.84 -1.83
CA ALA A 123 -7.45 10.80 -2.28
C ALA A 123 -7.35 10.52 -3.80
N LEU A 124 -8.13 9.59 -4.32
CA LEU A 124 -8.24 9.32 -5.77
C LEU A 124 -8.67 10.58 -6.52
N MET A 125 -9.74 11.25 -6.08
CA MET A 125 -10.21 12.50 -6.71
C MET A 125 -9.11 13.56 -6.71
N PHE A 126 -8.35 13.68 -5.62
CA PHE A 126 -7.23 14.62 -5.54
C PHE A 126 -6.09 14.28 -6.50
N VAL A 127 -5.76 13.01 -6.71
CA VAL A 127 -4.72 12.61 -7.67
C VAL A 127 -5.22 12.76 -9.11
N ALA A 128 -6.46 12.33 -9.37
CA ALA A 128 -7.06 12.31 -10.70
C ALA A 128 -7.49 13.69 -11.23
N ARG A 129 -7.59 14.73 -10.38
CA ARG A 129 -8.02 16.09 -10.81
C ARG A 129 -7.11 16.75 -11.86
N ARG A 130 -5.90 16.23 -12.05
CA ARG A 130 -4.93 16.74 -13.05
C ARG A 130 -4.83 15.87 -14.30
N LEU A 131 -5.64 14.81 -14.40
CA LEU A 131 -5.70 14.00 -15.60
C LEU A 131 -6.46 14.74 -16.71
N PRO A 132 -5.94 14.73 -17.96
CA PRO A 132 -6.60 15.37 -19.09
C PRO A 132 -7.87 14.61 -19.53
N TYR A 133 -7.91 13.30 -19.32
CA TYR A 133 -9.02 12.42 -19.69
C TYR A 133 -9.31 11.44 -18.55
N HIS A 134 -10.60 11.15 -18.34
CA HIS A 134 -11.09 10.23 -17.32
C HIS A 134 -11.82 9.06 -17.97
N SER A 135 -11.13 7.93 -18.13
CA SER A 135 -11.75 6.66 -18.50
C SER A 135 -12.21 5.91 -17.25
N VAL A 136 -13.30 5.17 -17.36
CA VAL A 136 -13.79 4.28 -16.28
C VAL A 136 -12.72 3.26 -15.90
N ARG A 137 -12.01 2.72 -16.90
CA ARG A 137 -10.95 1.73 -16.66
C ARG A 137 -9.81 2.36 -15.87
N ASP A 138 -9.26 3.48 -16.31
CA ASP A 138 -8.18 4.17 -15.59
C ASP A 138 -8.59 4.57 -14.17
N GLY A 139 -9.84 4.98 -13.98
CA GLY A 139 -10.40 5.24 -12.64
C GLY A 139 -10.37 4.02 -11.73
N ILE A 140 -10.70 2.83 -12.24
CA ILE A 140 -10.62 1.56 -11.49
C ILE A 140 -9.16 1.27 -11.11
N VAL A 141 -8.21 1.46 -12.03
CA VAL A 141 -6.78 1.21 -11.77
C VAL A 141 -6.25 2.14 -10.71
N LEU A 142 -6.47 3.44 -10.89
CA LEU A 142 -5.98 4.44 -9.99
C LEU A 142 -6.64 4.27 -8.62
N GLY A 143 -7.94 3.95 -8.57
CA GLY A 143 -8.64 3.61 -7.33
C GLY A 143 -8.05 2.41 -6.63
N ALA A 144 -7.82 1.30 -7.35
CA ALA A 144 -7.15 0.12 -6.81
C ALA A 144 -5.73 0.46 -6.33
N THR A 145 -5.00 1.29 -7.07
CA THR A 145 -3.65 1.75 -6.72
C THR A 145 -3.65 2.57 -5.42
N VAL A 146 -4.63 3.46 -5.22
CA VAL A 146 -4.83 4.16 -3.94
C VAL A 146 -5.13 3.16 -2.83
N GLY A 147 -6.04 2.22 -3.06
CA GLY A 147 -6.41 1.18 -2.09
C GLY A 147 -5.23 0.30 -1.68
N PHE A 148 -4.40 -0.13 -2.63
CA PHE A 148 -3.18 -0.88 -2.37
C PHE A 148 -2.15 -0.08 -1.57
N GLY A 149 -1.95 1.21 -1.91
CA GLY A 149 -1.07 2.09 -1.14
C GLY A 149 -1.57 2.32 0.29
N PHE A 150 -2.87 2.54 0.46
CA PHE A 150 -3.52 2.66 1.76
C PHE A 150 -3.35 1.39 2.59
N GLY A 151 -3.69 0.24 2.03
CA GLY A 151 -3.65 -1.05 2.72
C GLY A 151 -2.23 -1.47 3.10
N ALA A 152 -1.23 -1.14 2.28
CA ALA A 152 0.17 -1.37 2.61
C ALA A 152 0.61 -0.56 3.84
N LEU A 153 0.25 0.72 3.90
CA LEU A 153 0.56 1.59 5.04
C LEU A 153 -0.18 1.15 6.29
N GLU A 154 -1.48 0.85 6.17
CA GLU A 154 -2.30 0.36 7.26
C GLU A 154 -1.74 -0.95 7.85
N SER A 155 -1.41 -1.91 6.99
CA SER A 155 -0.82 -3.19 7.39
C SER A 155 0.53 -3.02 8.07
N SER A 156 1.36 -2.07 7.60
CA SER A 156 2.64 -1.76 8.26
C SER A 156 2.47 -1.24 9.69
N GLY A 157 1.41 -0.46 9.95
CA GLY A 157 1.06 0.02 11.27
C GLY A 157 0.62 -1.11 12.20
N TYR A 158 -0.22 -2.03 11.71
CA TYR A 158 -0.62 -3.23 12.46
C TYR A 158 0.57 -4.15 12.75
N ALA A 159 1.46 -4.37 11.77
CA ALA A 159 2.67 -5.17 11.96
C ALA A 159 3.56 -4.57 13.05
N LEU A 160 3.81 -3.25 13.02
CA LEU A 160 4.60 -2.56 14.04
C LEU A 160 3.92 -2.60 15.43
N THR A 161 2.61 -2.47 15.48
CA THR A 161 1.85 -2.53 16.75
C THR A 161 1.90 -3.94 17.35
N SER A 162 1.76 -4.97 16.52
CA SER A 162 1.80 -6.38 16.95
C SER A 162 3.17 -6.82 17.46
N LEU A 163 4.24 -6.17 17.00
CA LEU A 163 5.61 -6.39 17.48
C LEU A 163 5.71 -6.06 18.98
N ILE A 164 5.05 -5.00 19.43
CA ILE A 164 5.14 -4.54 20.82
C ILE A 164 4.19 -5.36 21.68
N THR A 165 4.75 -6.22 22.53
CA THR A 165 3.98 -7.02 23.49
C THR A 165 4.17 -6.49 24.90
N ILE A 166 3.08 -6.03 25.52
CA ILE A 166 3.06 -5.52 26.89
C ILE A 166 2.55 -6.63 27.82
N ARG A 167 3.39 -7.11 28.74
CA ARG A 167 2.98 -8.02 29.84
C ARG A 167 3.26 -7.37 31.18
N GLY A 168 2.28 -6.65 31.71
CA GLY A 168 2.44 -5.89 32.95
C GLY A 168 3.42 -4.71 32.77
N PRO A 169 4.43 -4.52 33.64
CA PRO A 169 5.40 -3.43 33.51
C PRO A 169 6.47 -3.66 32.43
N GLU A 170 6.55 -4.87 31.85
CA GLU A 170 7.57 -5.21 30.88
C GLU A 170 7.09 -5.03 29.43
N VAL A 171 7.92 -4.35 28.63
CA VAL A 171 7.75 -4.20 27.18
C VAL A 171 8.72 -5.14 26.48
N SER A 172 8.19 -6.06 25.68
CA SER A 172 8.97 -7.03 24.90
C SER A 172 8.64 -6.95 23.42
N LEU A 173 9.60 -7.28 22.55
CA LEU A 173 9.40 -7.33 21.10
C LEU A 173 9.15 -8.77 20.65
N SER A 174 8.04 -9.01 19.96
CA SER A 174 7.63 -10.32 19.43
C SER A 174 7.69 -10.35 17.91
N LEU A 175 8.81 -10.84 17.37
CA LEU A 175 8.97 -11.05 15.93
C LEU A 175 7.91 -12.03 15.39
N GLY A 176 7.50 -13.03 16.19
CA GLY A 176 6.48 -13.99 15.81
C GLY A 176 5.11 -13.34 15.59
N ASN A 177 4.70 -12.40 16.46
CA ASN A 177 3.44 -11.68 16.30
C ASN A 177 3.47 -10.79 15.05
N LEU A 178 4.60 -10.09 14.84
CA LEU A 178 4.82 -9.29 13.64
C LEU A 178 4.62 -10.13 12.38
N VAL A 179 5.37 -11.25 12.25
CA VAL A 179 5.30 -12.13 11.07
C VAL A 179 3.90 -12.71 10.89
N PHE A 180 3.24 -13.11 11.97
CA PHE A 180 1.86 -13.62 11.89
C PHE A 180 0.88 -12.55 11.40
N THR A 181 0.99 -11.31 11.88
CA THR A 181 0.17 -10.19 11.40
C THR A 181 0.42 -9.90 9.92
N GLU A 182 1.67 -9.93 9.47
CA GLU A 182 1.97 -9.76 8.04
C GLU A 182 1.42 -10.91 7.18
N LEU A 183 1.47 -12.15 7.64
CA LEU A 183 0.89 -13.28 6.89
C LEU A 183 -0.65 -13.22 6.81
N LEU A 184 -1.31 -12.61 7.79
CA LEU A 184 -2.76 -12.46 7.80
C LEU A 184 -3.26 -11.27 6.98
N ARG A 185 -2.44 -10.21 6.87
CA ARG A 185 -2.83 -8.93 6.25
C ARG A 185 -2.12 -8.62 4.94
N GLY A 186 -1.02 -9.31 4.66
CA GLY A 186 -0.24 -9.22 3.43
C GLY A 186 -0.91 -9.90 2.25
#